data_AF-A0A498P3B6-F1
#
_entry.id   AF-A0A498P3B6-F1
#
_cell.length_a   1.000
_cell.length_b   1.000
_cell.length_c   1.000
_cell.angle_alpha   90.00
_cell.angle_beta   90.00
_cell.angle_gamma   90.00
#
_symmetry.space_group_name_H-M   'P 1'
#
loop_
_entity.id
_entity.type
_entity.pdbx_description
1 polymer ?
#
loop_
_entity_poly.entity_id
_entity_poly.type
_entity_poly.pdbx_seq_one_letter_code
_entity_poly.pdbx_strand_id
1 'polypeptide(L)'
;MKISSKTVMMVGFEDVKQKQRLETLTEVGLRRCEVSGPGPENEIRNTTPIAQSLDLSGNLLSSWEVLAAVTEQLESLQVLQLSHNRLSISSEPSRLGPAFSCLRVLSLNSCALTWTQCYCKTIVKQ
;
A
#
# COMPACT_ATOMS: atom_id res chain seq x y z
N MET A 1 -1.95 54.56 27.17
CA MET A 1 -1.88 53.11 27.45
C MET A 1 -1.03 52.46 26.36
N LYS A 2 0.02 51.73 26.72
CA LYS A 2 0.95 51.08 25.77
C LYS A 2 0.65 49.58 25.79
N ILE A 3 0.00 49.07 24.76
CA ILE A 3 -0.28 47.62 24.64
C ILE A 3 0.98 46.97 24.09
N SER A 4 1.67 46.20 24.93
CA SER A 4 2.80 45.37 24.51
C SER A 4 2.26 44.14 23.79
N SER A 5 2.50 44.02 22.48
CA SER A 5 2.18 42.81 21.72
C SER A 5 3.31 41.80 21.91
N LYS A 6 3.10 40.79 22.75
CA LYS A 6 3.96 39.60 22.75
C LYS A 6 3.60 38.75 21.53
N THR A 7 4.53 38.61 20.60
CA THR A 7 4.40 37.72 19.45
C THR A 7 4.44 36.28 19.95
N VAL A 8 3.31 35.57 19.83
CA VAL A 8 3.26 34.13 20.10
C VAL A 8 3.78 33.42 18.85
N MET A 9 4.89 32.69 18.97
CA MET A 9 5.40 31.83 17.91
C MET A 9 4.96 30.39 18.19
N MET A 10 4.28 29.75 17.24
CA MET A 10 3.99 28.32 17.29
C MET A 10 5.24 27.54 16.85
N VAL A 11 6.05 27.11 17.82
CA VAL A 11 7.22 26.27 17.56
C VAL A 11 6.77 24.81 17.46
N GLY A 12 7.15 24.10 16.39
CA GLY A 12 6.87 22.67 16.18
C GLY A 12 5.69 22.33 15.25
N PHE A 13 4.87 23.32 14.84
CA PHE A 13 3.80 23.09 13.85
C PHE A 13 4.34 22.80 12.44
N GLU A 14 5.51 23.34 12.10
CA GLU A 14 6.17 23.06 10.82
C GLU A 14 6.70 21.62 10.77
N ASP A 15 7.31 21.11 11.84
CA ASP A 15 7.73 19.70 11.94
C ASP A 15 6.55 18.73 11.83
N VAL A 16 5.41 19.09 12.45
CA VAL A 16 4.17 18.31 12.35
C VAL A 16 3.61 18.35 10.94
N LYS A 17 3.56 19.52 10.29
CA LYS A 17 3.14 19.65 8.88
C LYS A 17 4.03 18.85 7.94
N GLN A 18 5.33 18.84 8.20
CA GLN A 18 6.29 18.12 7.37
C GLN A 18 6.15 16.60 7.52
N LYS A 19 5.84 16.10 8.72
CA LYS A 19 5.48 14.69 8.98
C LYS A 19 4.13 14.26 8.40
N GLN A 20 3.25 15.20 8.06
CA GLN A 20 1.93 14.93 7.46
C GLN A 20 1.97 14.89 5.92
N ARG A 21 3.15 15.02 5.30
CA ARG A 21 3.27 14.97 3.83
C ARG A 21 3.24 13.51 3.37
N LEU A 22 2.11 13.13 2.77
CA LEU A 22 1.90 11.77 2.23
C LEU A 22 2.99 11.38 1.22
N GLU A 23 3.51 12.36 0.48
CA GLU A 23 4.60 12.19 -0.50
C GLU A 23 5.90 11.63 0.10
N THR A 24 6.09 11.76 1.42
CA THR A 24 7.29 11.29 2.14
C THR A 24 7.07 9.97 2.87
N LEU A 25 5.87 9.38 2.79
CA LEU A 25 5.56 8.14 3.47
C LEU A 25 6.23 6.95 2.79
N THR A 26 7.08 6.27 3.55
CA THR A 26 7.68 4.97 3.16
C THR A 26 6.81 3.79 3.57
N GLU A 27 5.97 3.97 4.59
CA GLU A 27 5.09 2.94 5.12
C GLU A 27 3.65 3.45 5.16
N VAL A 28 2.74 2.69 4.55
CA VAL A 28 1.32 3.02 4.42
C VAL A 28 0.49 1.90 5.04
N GLY A 29 -0.28 2.21 6.07
CA GLY A 29 -1.16 1.27 6.74
C GLY A 29 -2.63 1.61 6.51
N LEU A 30 -3.36 0.73 5.82
CA LEU A 30 -4.78 0.86 5.47
C LEU A 30 -5.58 -0.36 5.94
N ARG A 31 -5.25 -0.85 7.14
CA ARG A 31 -5.90 -2.04 7.71
C ARG A 31 -7.37 -1.76 8.03
N ARG A 32 -8.27 -2.61 7.52
CA ARG A 32 -9.73 -2.50 7.73
C ARG A 32 -10.29 -1.13 7.32
N CYS A 33 -9.79 -0.58 6.22
CA CYS A 33 -10.23 0.69 5.67
C CYS A 33 -11.21 0.51 4.49
N GLU A 34 -11.78 -0.69 4.33
CA GLU A 34 -12.75 -1.01 3.27
C GLU A 34 -12.20 -0.81 1.85
N VAL A 35 -10.88 -0.92 1.68
CA VAL A 35 -10.23 -0.78 0.37
C VAL A 35 -10.68 -1.92 -0.54
N SER A 36 -11.21 -1.59 -1.72
CA SER A 36 -11.74 -2.56 -2.69
C SER A 36 -11.07 -2.49 -4.06
N GLY A 37 -10.25 -1.46 -4.32
CA GLY A 37 -9.62 -1.26 -5.62
C GLY A 37 -8.52 -0.20 -5.62
N PRO A 38 -7.89 0.04 -6.79
CA PRO A 38 -6.78 0.99 -6.94
C PRO A 38 -7.22 2.46 -6.93
N GLY A 39 -8.52 2.73 -7.00
CA GLY A 39 -9.03 4.07 -7.23
C GLY A 39 -8.70 4.58 -8.64
N PRO A 40 -8.84 5.91 -8.86
CA PRO A 40 -8.39 6.61 -10.06
C PRO A 40 -6.94 6.35 -10.46
N GLU A 41 -6.68 6.43 -11.75
CA GLU A 41 -5.35 6.23 -12.32
C GLU A 41 -4.32 7.21 -11.73
N ASN A 42 -3.16 6.69 -11.34
CA ASN A 42 -2.04 7.44 -10.75
C ASN A 42 -2.32 8.13 -9.40
N GLU A 43 -3.50 7.96 -8.79
CA GLU A 43 -3.79 8.59 -7.49
C GLU A 43 -2.85 8.08 -6.40
N ILE A 44 -2.59 6.78 -6.35
CA ILE A 44 -1.69 6.16 -5.36
C ILE A 44 -0.26 6.68 -5.57
N ARG A 45 0.19 6.71 -6.83
CA ARG A 45 1.51 7.23 -7.21
C ARG A 45 1.70 8.68 -6.79
N ASN A 46 0.70 9.52 -7.02
CA ASN A 46 0.77 10.95 -6.70
C ASN A 46 0.70 11.19 -5.18
N THR A 47 0.01 10.32 -4.44
CA THR A 47 -0.19 10.48 -3.00
C THR A 47 0.98 9.94 -2.19
N THR A 48 1.52 8.77 -2.55
CA THR A 48 2.59 8.08 -1.81
C THR A 48 3.64 7.47 -2.77
N PRO A 49 4.38 8.29 -3.55
CA PRO A 49 5.28 7.85 -4.60
C PRO A 49 6.46 7.00 -4.10
N ILE A 50 6.87 7.19 -2.85
CA ILE A 50 8.04 6.50 -2.26
C ILE A 50 7.67 5.38 -1.29
N ALA A 51 6.40 4.95 -1.27
CA ALA A 51 5.97 3.88 -0.38
C ALA A 51 6.70 2.57 -0.70
N GLN A 52 7.30 1.99 0.34
CA GLN A 52 8.04 0.73 0.30
C GLN A 52 7.29 -0.39 1.02
N SER A 53 6.40 -0.04 1.95
CA SER A 53 5.56 -0.97 2.70
C SER A 53 4.10 -0.55 2.62
N LEU A 54 3.23 -1.52 2.31
CA LEU A 54 1.79 -1.33 2.24
C LEU A 54 1.08 -2.44 3.02
N ASP A 55 0.33 -2.06 4.07
CA ASP A 55 -0.56 -2.96 4.79
C ASP A 55 -2.02 -2.75 4.37
N LEU A 56 -2.55 -3.71 3.63
CA LEU A 56 -3.94 -3.79 3.19
C LEU A 56 -4.69 -4.93 3.89
N SER A 57 -4.26 -5.35 5.08
CA SER A 57 -4.88 -6.46 5.80
C SER A 57 -6.34 -6.16 6.18
N GLY A 58 -7.22 -7.16 6.01
CA GLY A 58 -8.62 -7.09 6.39
C GLY A 58 -9.44 -6.13 5.54
N ASN A 59 -9.17 -6.07 4.23
CA ASN A 59 -9.91 -5.25 3.27
C ASN A 59 -10.80 -6.10 2.35
N LEU A 60 -11.37 -5.48 1.32
CA LEU A 60 -12.33 -6.07 0.39
C LEU A 60 -11.65 -6.49 -0.93
N LEU A 61 -10.38 -6.87 -0.89
CA LEU A 61 -9.60 -7.23 -2.07
C LEU A 61 -9.85 -8.70 -2.41
N SER A 62 -10.38 -8.96 -3.60
CA SER A 62 -10.78 -10.31 -4.04
C SER A 62 -10.02 -10.85 -5.25
N SER A 63 -9.21 -10.03 -5.92
CA SER A 63 -8.54 -10.38 -7.19
C SER A 63 -7.08 -9.92 -7.17
N TRP A 64 -6.22 -10.73 -7.79
CA TRP A 64 -4.80 -10.39 -7.95
C TRP A 64 -4.56 -9.33 -9.00
N GLU A 65 -5.45 -9.20 -9.98
CA GLU A 65 -5.44 -8.15 -11.00
C GLU A 65 -5.66 -6.78 -10.35
N VAL A 66 -6.60 -6.69 -9.40
CA VAL A 66 -6.81 -5.48 -8.59
C VAL A 66 -5.56 -5.12 -7.80
N LEU A 67 -4.92 -6.12 -7.19
CA LEU A 67 -3.66 -5.91 -6.46
C LEU A 67 -2.53 -5.46 -7.38
N ALA A 68 -2.42 -6.04 -8.57
CA ALA A 68 -1.42 -5.64 -9.56
C ALA A 68 -1.60 -4.18 -9.97
N ALA A 69 -2.84 -3.73 -10.21
CA ALA A 69 -3.13 -2.34 -10.52
C ALA A 69 -2.78 -1.36 -9.38
N VAL A 70 -2.81 -1.82 -8.12
CA VAL A 70 -2.32 -1.06 -6.96
C VAL A 70 -0.79 -1.02 -6.95
N THR A 71 -0.13 -2.16 -7.11
CA THR A 71 1.33 -2.24 -6.97
C THR A 71 2.09 -1.68 -8.17
N GLU A 72 1.51 -1.67 -9.37
CA GLU A 72 2.07 -1.00 -10.56
C GLU A 72 2.21 0.52 -10.38
N GLN A 73 1.45 1.11 -9.47
CA GLN A 73 1.58 2.53 -9.11
C GLN A 73 2.70 2.79 -8.10
N LEU A 74 3.27 1.74 -7.48
CA LEU A 74 4.23 1.80 -6.39
C LEU A 74 5.53 1.07 -6.77
N GLU A 75 6.35 1.73 -7.59
CA GLU A 75 7.58 1.15 -8.19
C GLU A 75 8.63 0.70 -7.15
N SER A 76 8.60 1.28 -5.94
CA SER A 76 9.53 0.96 -4.85
C SER A 76 8.96 0.00 -3.80
N LEU A 77 7.78 -0.59 -4.04
CA LEU A 77 7.11 -1.45 -3.06
C LEU A 77 7.87 -2.76 -2.84
N GLN A 78 8.26 -3.00 -1.59
CA GLN A 78 9.03 -4.19 -1.18
C GLN A 78 8.25 -5.07 -0.21
N VAL A 79 7.34 -4.50 0.58
CA VAL A 79 6.55 -5.21 1.59
C VAL A 79 5.07 -5.01 1.31
N LEU A 80 4.35 -6.12 1.18
CA LEU A 80 2.90 -6.13 0.96
C LEU A 80 2.23 -7.08 1.97
N GLN A 81 1.33 -6.53 2.79
CA GLN A 81 0.55 -7.31 3.74
C GLN A 81 -0.91 -7.37 3.29
N LEU A 82 -1.42 -8.57 3.07
CA LEU A 82 -2.77 -8.83 2.57
C LEU A 82 -3.57 -9.73 3.51
N SER A 83 -3.10 -9.94 4.73
CA SER A 83 -3.72 -10.88 5.66
C SER A 83 -5.21 -10.59 5.82
N HIS A 84 -6.05 -11.62 5.91
CA HIS A 84 -7.51 -11.48 6.02
C HIS A 84 -8.21 -10.85 4.80
N ASN A 85 -7.68 -11.00 3.59
CA ASN A 85 -8.42 -10.74 2.33
C ASN A 85 -8.83 -12.06 1.66
N ARG A 86 -9.96 -12.12 0.97
CA ARG A 86 -10.42 -13.34 0.28
C ARG A 86 -10.02 -13.34 -1.19
N LEU A 87 -8.80 -13.76 -1.48
CA LEU A 87 -8.24 -13.72 -2.84
C LEU A 87 -8.66 -14.93 -3.67
N SER A 88 -9.12 -14.69 -4.90
CA SER A 88 -9.41 -15.74 -5.87
C SER A 88 -8.16 -16.20 -6.63
N ILE A 89 -8.30 -17.25 -7.43
CA ILE A 89 -7.27 -17.66 -8.38
C ILE A 89 -7.30 -16.69 -9.56
N SER A 90 -6.14 -16.15 -9.94
CA SER A 90 -6.02 -15.40 -11.18
C SER A 90 -6.14 -16.34 -12.39
N SER A 91 -6.90 -15.93 -13.40
CA SER A 91 -6.99 -16.65 -14.67
C SER A 91 -5.69 -16.58 -15.47
N GLU A 92 -4.90 -15.51 -15.31
CA GLU A 92 -3.72 -15.19 -16.11
C GLU A 92 -2.51 -14.81 -15.22
N PRO A 93 -2.04 -15.71 -14.33
CA PRO A 93 -1.02 -15.39 -13.32
C PRO A 93 0.32 -14.98 -13.93
N SER A 94 0.64 -15.46 -15.13
CA SER A 94 1.86 -15.10 -15.87
C SER A 94 1.95 -13.60 -16.21
N ARG A 95 0.81 -12.92 -16.35
CA ARG A 95 0.75 -11.49 -16.68
C ARG A 95 0.99 -10.59 -15.47
N LEU A 96 0.84 -11.13 -14.27
CA LEU A 96 0.93 -10.38 -13.01
C LEU A 96 2.36 -10.22 -12.49
N GLY A 97 3.30 -11.05 -12.95
CA GLY A 97 4.69 -11.05 -12.48
C GLY A 97 5.37 -9.67 -12.46
N PRO A 98 5.26 -8.83 -13.53
CA PRO A 98 5.88 -7.51 -13.56
C PRO A 98 5.41 -6.58 -12.43
N ALA A 99 4.13 -6.64 -12.06
CA ALA A 99 3.51 -5.79 -11.04
C ALA A 99 4.06 -6.02 -9.63
N PHE A 100 4.68 -7.17 -9.37
CA PHE A 100 5.24 -7.56 -8.07
C PHE A 100 6.76 -7.74 -8.11
N SER A 101 7.41 -7.23 -9.16
CA SER A 101 8.83 -7.50 -9.46
C SER A 101 9.84 -7.00 -8.41
N CYS A 102 9.47 -5.96 -7.65
CA CYS A 102 10.24 -5.39 -6.54
C CYS A 102 9.89 -5.98 -5.17
N LEU A 103 8.84 -6.80 -5.10
CA LEU A 103 8.32 -7.32 -3.83
C LEU A 103 9.29 -8.34 -3.22
N ARG A 104 9.59 -8.16 -1.94
CA ARG A 104 10.47 -9.03 -1.15
C ARG A 104 9.72 -9.76 -0.04
N VAL A 105 8.67 -9.15 0.48
CA VAL A 105 7.88 -9.69 1.58
C VAL A 105 6.40 -9.65 1.20
N LEU A 106 5.75 -10.82 1.28
CA LEU A 106 4.32 -10.97 1.06
C LEU A 106 3.70 -11.75 2.23
N SER A 107 2.69 -11.15 2.88
CA SER A 107 1.92 -11.82 3.94
C SER A 107 0.51 -12.16 3.47
N LEU A 108 0.17 -13.46 3.46
CA LEU A 108 -1.12 -14.01 2.99
C LEU A 108 -1.88 -14.77 4.10
N ASN A 109 -1.70 -14.36 5.36
CA ASN A 109 -2.32 -15.07 6.47
C ASN A 109 -3.84 -14.98 6.40
N SER A 110 -4.53 -16.10 6.64
CA SER A 110 -6.00 -16.14 6.65
C SER A 110 -6.67 -15.66 5.34
N CYS A 111 -6.06 -15.91 4.19
CA CYS A 111 -6.61 -15.51 2.89
C CYS A 111 -7.50 -16.55 2.20
N ALA A 112 -7.84 -17.64 2.89
CA ALA A 112 -8.60 -18.78 2.35
C ALA A 112 -7.98 -19.40 1.07
N LEU A 113 -6.64 -19.42 1.00
CA LEU A 113 -5.87 -19.99 -0.11
C LEU A 113 -5.44 -21.42 0.19
N THR A 114 -5.48 -22.28 -0.82
CA THR A 114 -4.83 -23.60 -0.84
C THR A 114 -3.42 -23.48 -1.43
N TRP A 115 -2.58 -24.49 -1.20
CA TRP A 115 -1.22 -24.52 -1.75
C TRP A 115 -1.19 -24.40 -3.28
N THR A 116 -2.13 -25.01 -3.99
CA THR A 116 -2.22 -24.89 -5.46
C THR A 116 -2.49 -23.45 -5.89
N GLN A 117 -3.25 -22.69 -5.10
CA GLN A 117 -3.55 -21.29 -5.36
C GLN A 117 -2.36 -20.39 -5.03
N CYS A 118 -1.59 -20.72 -3.99
CA CYS A 118 -0.32 -20.07 -3.67
C CYS A 118 0.78 -20.39 -4.71
N TYR A 119 0.78 -21.61 -5.25
CA TYR A 119 1.81 -22.16 -6.13
C TYR A 119 1.53 -21.96 -7.61
N CYS A 120 0.50 -21.19 -8.00
CA CYS A 120 0.31 -20.78 -9.39
C CYS A 120 1.38 -19.73 -9.77
N LYS A 121 2.64 -20.22 -9.80
CA LYS A 121 3.94 -19.71 -10.23
C LYS A 121 4.26 -18.26 -9.88
N THR A 122 4.66 -18.08 -8.62
CA THR A 122 5.70 -17.13 -8.17
C THR A 122 5.47 -15.66 -8.52
N ILE A 123 4.51 -15.06 -7.84
CA ILE A 123 4.41 -13.60 -7.65
C ILE A 123 5.50 -13.08 -6.67
N VAL A 124 6.21 -13.96 -5.95
CA VAL A 124 7.29 -13.57 -5.03
C VAL A 124 8.51 -14.43 -5.34
N LYS A 125 9.51 -13.82 -5.98
CA LYS A 125 10.77 -14.46 -6.38
C LYS A 125 11.38 -15.24 -5.20
N GLN A 126 11.85 -16.45 -5.47
CA GLN A 126 12.94 -17.05 -4.69
C GLN A 126 14.21 -16.22 -4.88
#